data_AF-A0A1Y3CHD5-F1
#
_entry.id   AF-A0A1Y3CHD5-F1
#
_cell.length_a   1.000
_cell.length_b   1.000
_cell.length_c   1.000
_cell.angle_alpha   90.00
_cell.angle_beta   90.00
_cell.angle_gamma   90.00
#
_symmetry.space_group_name_H-M   'P 1'
#
loop_
_entity.id
_entity.type
_entity.pdbx_description
1 polymer ?
#
loop_
_entity_poly.entity_id
_entity_poly.type
_entity_poly.pdbx_seq_one_letter_code
_entity_poly.pdbx_strand_id
1 'polypeptide(L)'
;MKKNVLTVLMLSSGLILTACNDSNNDSERPPSDNIDVNHIKDPVVGTPTAYSLTDMSAIAADSVVLTYKMKGISGNEVQATSLVFTPKTAAPAGGWPIVAWAHGTTGVADICAPSRNVMNPAIQSMIAKFLALGYVVVAPDYEGLGEPGNKELHPFLNLKSEGYSITDAVVATRNWLGNKASSKWVAVGHSQGGQAALGAAQYAARANLDYKGTVAVAPASHLGLILSAGELSVANAPPAKQIPVYASLDTFTALITAGLRDTNPNLTYNQIFKSPTDQIAQNAETVCYDTLGQQFGVAMGKYAAMNGTLNGYPRTVDGFMSLPVVKTFLDKDSQALQVQIKTPITIYQGGADTTVPIVATNALNATAQAFGTQVNYITNPSWDHNTAYALNIDNIVADAKEMLSAR
;
A
#
# COMPACT_ATOMS: atom_id res chain seq x y z
N MET A 1 -23.80 -70.69 50.69
CA MET A 1 -22.42 -70.22 50.47
C MET A 1 -22.42 -69.28 49.27
N LYS A 2 -22.91 -68.04 49.45
CA LYS A 2 -22.16 -66.77 49.58
C LYS A 2 -21.31 -66.40 48.35
N LYS A 3 -21.94 -65.65 47.44
CA LYS A 3 -21.32 -64.61 46.60
C LYS A 3 -20.67 -63.56 47.51
N ASN A 4 -19.58 -62.93 47.06
CA ASN A 4 -19.28 -61.53 47.39
C ASN A 4 -18.33 -60.91 46.35
N VAL A 5 -18.79 -59.77 45.85
CA VAL A 5 -18.13 -58.74 45.04
C VAL A 5 -17.16 -57.95 45.92
N LEU A 6 -16.05 -57.42 45.37
CA LEU A 6 -15.46 -56.09 45.66
C LEU A 6 -14.20 -55.94 44.77
N THR A 7 -14.11 -54.99 43.83
CA THR A 7 -13.90 -53.52 43.94
C THR A 7 -12.42 -53.12 43.89
N VAL A 8 -12.20 -52.19 42.96
CA VAL A 8 -11.00 -51.41 42.60
C VAL A 8 -10.34 -50.73 43.79
N LEU A 9 -9.00 -50.66 43.78
CA LEU A 9 -8.25 -49.51 44.32
C LEU A 9 -6.92 -49.35 43.58
N MET A 10 -6.79 -48.19 42.92
CA MET A 10 -5.55 -47.63 42.40
C MET A 10 -4.55 -47.42 43.54
N LEU A 11 -3.26 -47.61 43.29
CA LEU A 11 -2.18 -46.88 43.97
C LEU A 11 -0.83 -47.04 43.23
N SER A 12 -0.29 -45.89 42.83
CA SER A 12 1.13 -45.49 42.92
C SER A 12 2.24 -46.36 42.32
N SER A 13 2.97 -45.80 41.36
CA SER A 13 4.42 -46.00 41.25
C SER A 13 5.05 -44.69 40.75
N GLY A 14 5.89 -44.09 41.60
CA GLY A 14 6.69 -42.91 41.26
C GLY A 14 8.06 -43.27 40.71
N LEU A 15 8.57 -42.38 39.84
CA LEU A 15 9.94 -41.86 39.63
C LEU A 15 11.13 -42.80 39.97
N ILE A 16 12.19 -42.93 39.13
CA ILE A 16 13.17 -41.88 38.80
C ILE A 16 14.00 -42.25 37.53
N LEU A 17 14.11 -41.26 36.62
CA LEU A 17 15.18 -40.80 35.70
C LEU A 17 16.26 -41.74 35.12
N THR A 18 16.47 -41.64 33.79
CA THR A 18 17.69 -41.04 33.18
C THR A 18 17.53 -40.78 31.66
N ALA A 19 17.73 -39.50 31.30
CA ALA A 19 18.24 -38.89 30.06
C ALA A 19 17.91 -39.46 28.66
N CYS A 20 17.29 -38.63 27.80
CA CYS A 20 18.01 -37.81 26.80
C CYS A 20 17.07 -37.01 25.87
N ASN A 21 17.36 -35.71 25.78
CA ASN A 21 17.27 -34.85 24.59
C ASN A 21 15.88 -34.49 24.03
N ASP A 22 15.27 -33.44 24.59
CA ASP A 22 14.12 -32.78 23.99
C ASP A 22 14.55 -31.46 23.33
N SER A 23 14.25 -31.34 22.04
CA SER A 23 14.46 -30.15 21.23
C SER A 23 13.26 -29.22 21.41
N ASN A 24 13.38 -28.23 22.28
CA ASN A 24 12.44 -27.12 22.34
C ASN A 24 12.57 -26.28 21.05
N ASN A 25 11.69 -26.55 20.09
CA ASN A 25 11.22 -25.51 19.18
C ASN A 25 10.18 -24.69 19.95
N ASP A 26 10.65 -23.76 20.77
CA ASP A 26 9.85 -22.62 21.20
C ASP A 26 9.58 -21.80 19.94
N SER A 27 8.43 -22.05 19.31
CA SER A 27 7.84 -21.08 18.40
C SER A 27 7.54 -19.84 19.23
N GLU A 28 8.45 -18.87 19.21
CA GLU A 28 8.23 -17.54 19.73
C GLU A 28 6.98 -16.97 19.06
N ARG A 29 5.85 -17.10 19.76
CA ARG A 29 4.65 -16.34 19.48
C ARG A 29 5.06 -14.88 19.72
N PRO A 30 4.98 -13.99 18.71
CA PRO A 30 5.34 -12.60 18.95
C PRO A 30 4.42 -12.05 20.03
N PRO A 31 4.94 -11.31 21.01
CA PRO A 31 4.12 -10.75 22.07
C PRO A 31 3.06 -9.85 21.46
N SER A 32 1.78 -10.15 21.74
CA SER A 32 0.73 -9.14 21.69
C SER A 32 1.01 -8.11 22.78
N ASP A 33 0.88 -6.81 22.45
CA ASP A 33 0.80 -5.63 23.35
C ASP A 33 1.91 -4.57 23.27
N ASN A 34 2.46 -4.28 22.09
CA ASN A 34 3.01 -2.94 21.86
C ASN A 34 2.52 -2.35 20.54
N ILE A 35 1.24 -1.98 20.52
CA ILE A 35 0.65 -1.20 19.42
C ILE A 35 1.36 0.15 19.41
N ASP A 36 2.00 0.52 18.29
CA ASP A 36 2.66 1.81 18.09
C ASP A 36 1.60 2.90 17.86
N VAL A 37 0.83 3.20 18.92
CA VAL A 37 -0.20 4.24 18.93
C VAL A 37 0.43 5.60 18.66
N ASN A 38 -0.20 6.40 17.81
CA ASN A 38 0.27 7.74 17.51
C ASN A 38 0.11 8.64 18.75
N HIS A 39 1.24 9.14 19.26
CA HIS A 39 1.33 10.08 20.39
C HIS A 39 1.98 11.41 19.98
N ILE A 40 2.03 11.71 18.68
CA ILE A 40 2.63 12.93 18.14
C ILE A 40 1.85 14.14 18.67
N LYS A 41 2.59 15.08 19.26
CA LYS A 41 2.05 16.36 19.74
C LYS A 41 2.03 17.37 18.61
N ASP A 42 0.93 18.12 18.54
CA ASP A 42 0.69 19.13 17.51
C ASP A 42 0.93 18.54 16.11
N PRO A 43 0.13 17.53 15.70
CA PRO A 43 0.40 16.74 14.51
C PRO A 43 0.27 17.54 13.21
N VAL A 44 -0.30 18.74 13.26
CA VAL A 44 -0.44 19.67 12.13
C VAL A 44 0.71 20.67 12.14
N VAL A 45 1.41 20.78 11.01
CA VAL A 45 2.51 21.73 10.85
C VAL A 45 2.00 22.99 10.14
N GLY A 46 2.02 24.12 10.86
CA GLY A 46 1.59 25.40 10.31
C GLY A 46 0.09 25.44 10.01
N THR A 47 -0.30 26.34 9.10
CA THR A 47 -1.69 26.46 8.62
C THR A 47 -1.82 25.76 7.27
N PRO A 48 -2.83 24.91 7.06
CA PRO A 48 -3.07 24.29 5.76
C PRO A 48 -3.19 25.34 4.66
N THR A 49 -2.58 25.06 3.51
CA THR A 49 -2.54 25.98 2.38
C THR A 49 -3.57 25.58 1.33
N ALA A 50 -4.11 26.52 0.56
CA ALA A 50 -5.12 26.20 -0.45
C ALA A 50 -4.52 25.34 -1.58
N TYR A 51 -5.15 24.21 -1.87
CA TYR A 51 -4.87 23.43 -3.08
C TYR A 51 -5.64 24.04 -4.25
N SER A 52 -4.91 24.51 -5.27
CA SER A 52 -5.48 25.27 -6.41
C SER A 52 -5.16 24.68 -7.77
N LEU A 53 -4.44 23.55 -7.84
CA LEU A 53 -4.07 22.90 -9.11
C LEU A 53 -5.24 22.19 -9.78
N THR A 54 -6.30 21.85 -9.04
CA THR A 54 -7.57 21.36 -9.60
C THR A 54 -8.72 22.05 -8.89
N ASP A 55 -9.63 22.64 -9.67
CA ASP A 55 -10.80 23.30 -9.12
C ASP A 55 -11.81 22.29 -8.57
N MET A 56 -11.93 22.28 -7.24
CA MET A 56 -12.88 21.49 -6.48
C MET A 56 -13.99 22.36 -5.88
N SER A 57 -13.99 23.67 -6.13
CA SER A 57 -14.88 24.64 -5.47
C SER A 57 -16.36 24.38 -5.74
N ALA A 58 -16.71 23.67 -6.82
CA ALA A 58 -18.08 23.25 -7.09
C ALA A 58 -18.59 22.22 -6.05
N ILE A 59 -17.73 21.36 -5.52
CA ILE A 59 -18.08 20.15 -4.74
C ILE A 59 -17.52 20.13 -3.31
N ALA A 60 -16.38 20.79 -3.06
CA ALA A 60 -15.75 20.90 -1.76
C ALA A 60 -15.98 22.30 -1.16
N ALA A 61 -16.09 22.38 0.18
CA ALA A 61 -16.09 23.66 0.89
C ALA A 61 -14.66 24.22 0.98
N ASP A 62 -13.72 23.36 1.39
CA ASP A 62 -12.29 23.64 1.40
C ASP A 62 -11.53 22.55 0.63
N SER A 63 -10.42 22.94 0.02
CA SER A 63 -9.45 22.06 -0.62
C SER A 63 -8.07 22.55 -0.21
N VAL A 64 -7.37 21.78 0.62
CA VAL A 64 -6.11 22.23 1.23
C VAL A 64 -5.02 21.17 1.12
N VAL A 65 -3.78 21.64 1.11
CA VAL A 65 -2.60 20.84 1.43
C VAL A 65 -2.34 21.00 2.94
N LEU A 66 -2.47 19.91 3.67
CA LEU A 66 -2.16 19.77 5.09
C LEU A 66 -0.76 19.17 5.22
N THR A 67 0.18 19.90 5.81
CA THR A 67 1.45 19.32 6.28
C THR A 67 1.25 18.75 7.68
N TYR A 68 1.65 17.51 7.88
CA TYR A 68 1.49 16.80 9.14
C TYR A 68 2.77 16.06 9.53
N LYS A 69 2.88 15.75 10.81
CA LYS A 69 3.95 14.92 11.36
C LYS A 69 3.52 13.45 11.38
N MET A 70 4.44 12.57 11.04
CA MET A 70 4.26 11.13 11.15
C MET A 70 5.54 10.46 11.64
N LYS A 71 5.44 9.19 12.05
CA LYS A 71 6.63 8.38 12.31
C LYS A 71 7.10 7.75 11.00
N GLY A 72 8.29 8.15 10.54
CA GLY A 72 8.88 7.68 9.30
C GLY A 72 9.47 6.27 9.42
N ILE A 73 9.86 5.70 8.28
CA ILE A 73 10.47 4.37 8.19
C ILE A 73 11.81 4.28 8.94
N SER A 74 12.52 5.40 9.07
CA SER A 74 13.73 5.54 9.89
C SER A 74 13.47 5.45 11.41
N GLY A 75 12.19 5.49 11.83
CA GLY A 75 11.77 5.49 13.22
C GLY A 75 11.67 6.88 13.86
N ASN A 76 12.11 7.93 13.17
CA ASN A 76 12.05 9.32 13.61
C ASN A 76 10.71 9.98 13.23
N GLU A 77 10.39 11.11 13.87
CA GLU A 77 9.31 11.99 13.42
C GLU A 77 9.76 12.71 12.14
N VAL A 78 8.94 12.62 11.09
CA VAL A 78 9.13 13.24 9.78
C VAL A 78 7.90 14.07 9.40
N GLN A 79 8.02 14.93 8.39
CA GLN A 79 6.88 15.69 7.86
C GLN A 79 6.39 15.06 6.56
N ALA A 80 5.09 14.99 6.38
CA ALA A 80 4.45 14.56 5.13
C ALA A 80 3.31 15.50 4.79
N THR A 81 2.80 15.42 3.57
CA THR A 81 1.68 16.23 3.11
C THR A 81 0.48 15.37 2.74
N SER A 82 -0.70 15.98 2.86
CA SER A 82 -1.96 15.36 2.47
C SER A 82 -2.87 16.41 1.84
N LEU A 83 -3.53 16.03 0.76
CA LEU A 83 -4.71 16.75 0.29
C LEU A 83 -5.89 16.44 1.22
N VAL A 84 -6.57 17.49 1.70
CA VAL A 84 -7.79 17.36 2.50
C VAL A 84 -8.91 18.14 1.85
N PHE A 85 -10.04 17.46 1.66
CA PHE A 85 -11.26 18.04 1.09
C PHE A 85 -12.39 17.97 2.11
N THR A 86 -13.01 19.11 2.40
CA THR A 86 -14.17 19.17 3.31
C THR A 86 -15.46 19.25 2.50
N PRO A 87 -16.52 18.52 2.91
CA PRO A 87 -17.80 18.56 2.20
C PRO A 87 -18.54 19.88 2.45
N LYS A 88 -19.39 20.28 1.51
CA LYS A 88 -20.27 21.46 1.65
C LYS A 88 -21.48 21.23 2.55
N THR A 89 -21.76 19.98 2.93
CA THR A 89 -22.87 19.63 3.82
C THR A 89 -22.59 20.16 5.22
N ALA A 90 -23.62 20.43 6.02
CA ALA A 90 -23.41 20.73 7.43
C ALA A 90 -22.78 19.52 8.15
N ALA A 91 -21.84 19.77 9.07
CA ALA A 91 -21.27 18.71 9.89
C ALA A 91 -22.37 18.04 10.73
N PRO A 92 -22.55 16.71 10.65
CA PRO A 92 -23.53 16.01 11.47
C PRO A 92 -23.11 16.02 12.94
N ALA A 93 -24.02 15.62 13.84
CA ALA A 93 -23.68 15.39 15.23
C ALA A 93 -22.55 14.34 15.33
N GLY A 94 -21.41 14.72 15.92
CA GLY A 94 -20.20 13.88 15.97
C GLY A 94 -19.22 14.10 14.82
N GLY A 95 -19.46 15.06 13.92
CA GLY A 95 -18.57 15.43 12.83
C GLY A 95 -18.66 14.53 11.59
N TRP A 96 -18.13 15.00 10.46
CA TRP A 96 -18.08 14.23 9.22
C TRP A 96 -17.18 13.00 9.36
N PRO A 97 -17.65 11.79 9.02
CA PRO A 97 -16.77 10.64 8.85
C PRO A 97 -15.65 10.90 7.84
N ILE A 98 -14.52 10.22 8.02
CA ILE A 98 -13.34 10.40 7.18
C ILE A 98 -13.21 9.22 6.22
N VAL A 99 -12.99 9.51 4.94
CA VAL A 99 -12.51 8.53 3.96
C VAL A 99 -11.06 8.86 3.64
N ALA A 100 -10.14 7.99 4.05
CA ALA A 100 -8.76 8.07 3.62
C ALA A 100 -8.65 7.49 2.20
N TRP A 101 -8.45 8.35 1.20
CA TRP A 101 -8.25 7.93 -0.18
C TRP A 101 -6.75 7.81 -0.49
N ALA A 102 -6.28 6.59 -0.67
CA ALA A 102 -4.89 6.24 -0.95
C ALA A 102 -4.65 6.18 -2.46
N HIS A 103 -3.74 7.01 -2.97
CA HIS A 103 -3.44 7.09 -4.40
C HIS A 103 -2.57 5.92 -4.89
N GLY A 104 -2.72 5.58 -6.17
CA GLY A 104 -1.83 4.67 -6.89
C GLY A 104 -0.49 5.31 -7.24
N THR A 105 0.38 4.58 -7.93
CA THR A 105 1.75 5.02 -8.24
C THR A 105 1.81 6.34 -9.00
N THR A 106 2.52 7.32 -8.43
CA THR A 106 2.89 8.57 -9.10
C THR A 106 4.39 8.70 -9.34
N GLY A 107 5.21 8.12 -8.46
CA GLY A 107 6.68 8.15 -8.53
C GLY A 107 7.30 8.10 -7.14
N VAL A 108 8.62 8.24 -7.07
CA VAL A 108 9.37 8.37 -5.79
C VAL A 108 9.88 9.79 -5.58
N ALA A 109 10.16 10.50 -6.67
CA ALA A 109 10.58 11.89 -6.60
C ALA A 109 9.49 12.76 -5.98
N ASP A 110 9.90 13.69 -5.12
CA ASP A 110 9.02 14.59 -4.38
C ASP A 110 8.09 15.44 -5.28
N ILE A 111 8.52 15.75 -6.51
CA ILE A 111 7.68 16.42 -7.53
C ILE A 111 6.45 15.60 -7.94
N CYS A 112 6.43 14.30 -7.68
CA CYS A 112 5.35 13.39 -8.07
C CYS A 112 4.22 13.30 -7.05
N ALA A 113 4.32 14.02 -5.94
CA ALA A 113 3.27 14.06 -4.93
C ALA A 113 1.93 14.54 -5.51
N PRO A 114 0.81 13.85 -5.23
CA PRO A 114 -0.51 14.32 -5.65
C PRO A 114 -0.81 15.78 -5.28
N SER A 115 -0.39 16.24 -4.10
CA SER A 115 -0.59 17.63 -3.65
C SER A 115 0.10 18.69 -4.53
N ARG A 116 1.09 18.29 -5.33
CA ARG A 116 1.86 19.17 -6.22
C ARG A 116 1.44 19.04 -7.69
N ASN A 117 0.43 18.23 -7.98
CA ASN A 117 0.02 17.91 -9.34
C ASN A 117 -1.47 18.13 -9.56
N VAL A 118 -1.86 18.22 -10.84
CA VAL A 118 -3.27 18.23 -11.25
C VAL A 118 -3.88 16.85 -10.99
N MET A 119 -5.05 16.82 -10.36
CA MET A 119 -5.75 15.59 -10.03
C MET A 119 -6.32 14.91 -11.27
N ASN A 120 -6.22 13.57 -11.33
CA ASN A 120 -6.85 12.79 -12.39
C ASN A 120 -8.39 12.88 -12.33
N PRO A 121 -9.11 13.00 -13.47
CA PRO A 121 -10.57 13.07 -13.49
C PRO A 121 -11.31 11.90 -12.81
N ALA A 122 -10.79 10.67 -12.91
CA ALA A 122 -11.38 9.50 -12.25
C ALA A 122 -11.23 9.57 -10.72
N ILE A 123 -10.10 10.10 -10.24
CA ILE A 123 -9.89 10.40 -8.82
C ILE A 123 -10.86 11.49 -8.37
N GLN A 124 -10.94 12.59 -9.13
CA GLN A 124 -11.85 13.69 -8.87
C GLN A 124 -13.31 13.23 -8.74
N SER A 125 -13.76 12.35 -9.65
CA SER A 125 -15.10 11.75 -9.63
C SER A 125 -15.38 10.98 -8.34
N MET A 126 -14.41 10.18 -7.86
CA MET A 126 -14.57 9.43 -6.61
C MET A 126 -14.59 10.35 -5.38
N ILE A 127 -13.66 11.32 -5.31
CA ILE A 127 -13.64 12.31 -4.23
C ILE A 127 -14.95 13.09 -4.19
N ALA A 128 -15.48 13.50 -5.35
CA ALA A 128 -16.76 14.19 -5.45
C ALA A 128 -17.92 13.38 -4.85
N LYS A 129 -17.96 12.07 -5.08
CA LYS A 129 -19.00 11.19 -4.53
C LYS A 129 -18.91 11.07 -3.01
N PHE A 130 -17.70 10.96 -2.44
CA PHE A 130 -17.53 10.96 -0.98
C PHE A 130 -17.92 12.29 -0.34
N LEU A 131 -17.54 13.42 -0.95
CA LEU A 131 -17.93 14.75 -0.48
C LEU A 131 -19.46 14.94 -0.53
N ALA A 132 -20.12 14.46 -1.59
CA ALA A 132 -21.57 14.51 -1.73
C ALA A 132 -22.30 13.68 -0.65
N LEU A 133 -21.67 12.63 -0.13
CA LEU A 133 -22.17 11.84 1.01
C LEU A 133 -21.88 12.49 2.37
N GLY A 134 -21.18 13.63 2.40
CA GLY A 134 -20.84 14.32 3.64
C GLY A 134 -19.64 13.71 4.36
N TYR A 135 -18.67 13.17 3.63
CA TYR A 135 -17.42 12.67 4.19
C TYR A 135 -16.27 13.64 3.92
N VAL A 136 -15.39 13.81 4.90
CA VAL A 136 -14.09 14.45 4.69
C VAL A 136 -13.21 13.44 3.94
N VAL A 137 -12.55 13.88 2.88
CA VAL A 137 -11.58 13.05 2.16
C VAL A 137 -10.18 13.47 2.56
N VAL A 138 -9.39 12.50 3.03
CA VAL A 138 -7.97 12.66 3.37
C VAL A 138 -7.17 11.85 2.36
N ALA A 139 -6.34 12.51 1.56
CA ALA A 139 -5.53 11.89 0.52
C ALA A 139 -4.05 12.17 0.83
N PRO A 140 -3.38 11.31 1.62
CA PRO A 140 -1.97 11.50 1.96
C PRO A 140 -1.10 11.29 0.72
N ASP A 141 -0.04 12.09 0.59
CA ASP A 141 0.97 11.91 -0.46
C ASP A 141 1.90 10.73 -0.17
N TYR A 142 1.94 10.24 1.07
CA TYR A 142 2.91 9.30 1.65
C TYR A 142 4.25 9.93 2.06
N GLU A 143 4.97 9.27 2.97
CA GLU A 143 6.32 9.64 3.41
C GLU A 143 7.23 9.91 2.21
N GLY A 144 8.02 10.99 2.25
CA GLY A 144 8.94 11.39 1.18
C GLY A 144 8.30 12.00 -0.07
N LEU A 145 6.96 12.04 -0.17
CA LEU A 145 6.25 12.74 -1.25
C LEU A 145 5.61 14.02 -0.73
N GLY A 146 5.90 15.12 -1.41
CA GLY A 146 5.32 16.42 -1.16
C GLY A 146 5.93 17.14 0.04
N GLU A 147 6.83 16.47 0.76
CA GLU A 147 7.35 16.94 2.05
C GLU A 147 8.20 18.21 1.91
N PRO A 148 8.10 19.19 2.83
CA PRO A 148 8.68 20.53 2.62
C PRO A 148 10.22 20.60 2.63
N GLY A 149 10.89 19.57 3.13
CA GLY A 149 12.32 19.50 3.36
C GLY A 149 13.15 18.95 2.20
N ASN A 150 12.55 18.17 1.29
CA ASN A 150 13.22 17.40 0.24
C ASN A 150 14.41 16.56 0.76
N LYS A 151 14.28 15.99 1.95
CA LYS A 151 15.28 15.20 2.67
C LYS A 151 14.99 13.71 2.64
N GLU A 152 13.74 13.33 2.42
CA GLU A 152 13.27 11.96 2.55
C GLU A 152 12.94 11.40 1.16
N LEU A 153 13.39 10.17 0.88
CA LEU A 153 12.96 9.45 -0.32
C LEU A 153 11.68 8.70 0.01
N HIS A 154 10.71 8.71 -0.90
CA HIS A 154 9.48 7.95 -0.72
C HIS A 154 9.77 6.44 -0.61
N PRO A 155 9.48 5.78 0.54
CA PRO A 155 9.67 4.35 0.71
C PRO A 155 8.58 3.56 -0.06
N PHE A 156 8.65 3.63 -1.38
CA PHE A 156 7.63 3.11 -2.30
C PHE A 156 7.28 1.65 -2.05
N LEU A 157 5.98 1.37 -1.88
CA LEU A 157 5.42 0.06 -1.54
C LEU A 157 5.92 -0.54 -0.22
N ASN A 158 6.49 0.28 0.68
CA ASN A 158 6.70 -0.12 2.06
C ASN A 158 5.39 -0.01 2.84
N LEU A 159 4.78 -1.16 3.13
CA LEU A 159 3.44 -1.23 3.72
C LEU A 159 3.31 -0.47 5.03
N LYS A 160 4.36 -0.51 5.87
CA LYS A 160 4.35 0.14 7.18
C LYS A 160 4.40 1.65 7.03
N SER A 161 5.30 2.16 6.19
CA SER A 161 5.43 3.60 5.91
C SER A 161 4.12 4.17 5.31
N GLU A 162 3.56 3.50 4.31
CA GLU A 162 2.31 3.96 3.66
C GLU A 162 1.09 3.87 4.61
N GLY A 163 1.00 2.78 5.39
CA GLY A 163 -0.04 2.65 6.43
C GLY A 163 0.09 3.70 7.54
N TYR A 164 1.30 4.08 7.93
CA TYR A 164 1.55 5.14 8.91
C TYR A 164 1.23 6.51 8.34
N SER A 165 1.57 6.74 7.06
CA SER A 165 1.19 7.94 6.34
C SER A 165 -0.32 8.15 6.37
N ILE A 166 -1.12 7.12 6.09
CA ILE A 166 -2.59 7.18 6.15
C ILE A 166 -3.10 7.42 7.57
N THR A 167 -2.68 6.60 8.53
CA THR A 167 -3.19 6.68 9.91
C THR A 167 -2.86 8.03 10.57
N ASP A 168 -1.65 8.54 10.37
CA ASP A 168 -1.21 9.81 10.96
C ASP A 168 -1.84 11.03 10.23
N ALA A 169 -2.09 10.94 8.91
CA ALA A 169 -2.84 11.98 8.16
C ALA A 169 -4.29 12.11 8.63
N VAL A 170 -4.96 10.98 8.92
CA VAL A 170 -6.32 10.97 9.48
C VAL A 170 -6.35 11.63 10.87
N VAL A 171 -5.37 11.31 11.72
CA VAL A 171 -5.23 11.93 13.05
C VAL A 171 -4.99 13.44 12.93
N ALA A 172 -4.08 13.87 12.05
CA ALA A 172 -3.79 15.28 11.83
C ALA A 172 -4.99 16.04 11.27
N THR A 173 -5.73 15.46 10.32
CA THR A 173 -6.96 16.06 9.78
C THR A 173 -8.03 16.21 10.85
N ARG A 174 -8.23 15.17 11.68
CA ARG A 174 -9.18 15.24 12.79
C ARG A 174 -8.76 16.29 13.82
N ASN A 175 -7.47 16.42 14.10
CA ASN A 175 -6.95 17.45 14.99
C ASN A 175 -7.22 18.86 14.44
N TRP A 176 -6.93 19.09 13.15
CA TRP A 176 -7.17 20.37 12.47
C TRP A 176 -8.65 20.77 12.45
N LEU A 177 -9.55 19.85 12.08
CA LEU A 177 -10.98 20.13 11.97
C LEU A 177 -11.71 20.11 13.33
N GLY A 178 -11.09 19.58 14.38
CA GLY A 178 -11.67 19.40 15.70
C GLY A 178 -12.99 18.64 15.64
N ASN A 179 -14.03 19.18 16.29
CA ASN A 179 -15.35 18.54 16.39
C ASN A 179 -16.13 18.48 15.06
N LYS A 180 -15.62 19.12 13.99
CA LYS A 180 -16.24 19.02 12.65
C LYS A 180 -15.92 17.70 11.97
N ALA A 181 -14.85 17.00 12.36
CA ALA A 181 -14.54 15.66 11.88
C ALA A 181 -14.97 14.59 12.91
N SER A 182 -15.34 13.41 12.43
CA SER A 182 -15.65 12.24 13.25
C SER A 182 -14.40 11.46 13.60
N SER A 183 -14.51 10.56 14.59
CA SER A 183 -13.52 9.51 14.81
C SER A 183 -13.73 8.33 13.86
N LYS A 184 -14.88 8.23 13.17
CA LYS A 184 -15.16 7.17 12.22
C LYS A 184 -14.36 7.37 10.94
N TRP A 185 -13.63 6.34 10.51
CA TRP A 185 -12.89 6.40 9.25
C TRP A 185 -12.75 5.04 8.55
N VAL A 186 -12.60 5.09 7.22
CA VAL A 186 -12.28 3.94 6.35
C VAL A 186 -11.13 4.31 5.42
N ALA A 187 -10.46 3.32 4.84
CA ALA A 187 -9.47 3.53 3.79
C ALA A 187 -9.93 2.95 2.45
N VAL A 188 -9.66 3.67 1.37
CA VAL A 188 -9.99 3.26 0.00
C VAL A 188 -8.78 3.52 -0.88
N GLY A 189 -8.36 2.56 -1.71
CA GLY A 189 -7.22 2.80 -2.59
C GLY A 189 -7.10 1.83 -3.76
N HIS A 190 -6.30 2.22 -4.76
CA HIS A 190 -6.07 1.47 -5.99
C HIS A 190 -4.58 1.26 -6.27
N SER A 191 -4.19 0.07 -6.75
CA SER A 191 -2.80 -0.25 -7.10
C SER A 191 -1.86 -0.17 -5.88
N GLN A 192 -0.84 0.70 -5.90
CA GLN A 192 -0.08 1.07 -4.69
C GLN A 192 -1.01 1.51 -3.55
N GLY A 193 -1.97 2.39 -3.82
CA GLY A 193 -2.93 2.84 -2.82
C GLY A 193 -3.82 1.73 -2.29
N GLY A 194 -4.06 0.68 -3.09
CA GLY A 194 -4.75 -0.52 -2.64
C GLY A 194 -3.92 -1.27 -1.58
N GLN A 195 -2.61 -1.37 -1.80
CA GLN A 195 -1.67 -1.92 -0.82
C GLN A 195 -1.61 -1.03 0.43
N ALA A 196 -1.47 0.28 0.26
CA ALA A 196 -1.45 1.25 1.35
C ALA A 196 -2.71 1.19 2.22
N ALA A 197 -3.90 1.06 1.59
CA ALA A 197 -5.17 0.93 2.30
C ALA A 197 -5.28 -0.37 3.11
N LEU A 198 -4.66 -1.46 2.63
CA LEU A 198 -4.52 -2.69 3.43
C LEU A 198 -3.49 -2.51 4.56
N GLY A 199 -2.42 -1.74 4.33
CA GLY A 199 -1.48 -1.32 5.37
C GLY A 199 -2.16 -0.52 6.48
N ALA A 200 -3.01 0.45 6.10
CA ALA A 200 -3.84 1.19 7.04
C ALA A 200 -4.76 0.27 7.85
N ALA A 201 -5.29 -0.80 7.26
CA ALA A 201 -6.07 -1.80 7.98
C ALA A 201 -5.23 -2.54 9.05
N GLN A 202 -4.00 -2.93 8.72
CA GLN A 202 -3.08 -3.59 9.66
C GLN A 202 -2.66 -2.68 10.82
N TYR A 203 -2.48 -1.39 10.53
CA TYR A 203 -1.97 -0.42 11.49
C TYR A 203 -3.04 0.51 12.03
N ALA A 204 -4.33 0.22 11.79
CA ALA A 204 -5.44 1.13 12.12
C ALA A 204 -5.47 1.56 13.60
N ALA A 205 -5.08 0.67 14.50
CA ALA A 205 -5.00 0.94 15.94
C ALA A 205 -4.04 2.12 16.26
N ARG A 206 -3.07 2.40 15.39
CA ARG A 206 -2.18 3.56 15.50
C ARG A 206 -2.93 4.88 15.55
N ALA A 207 -3.98 5.04 14.74
CA ALA A 207 -4.76 6.26 14.70
C ALA A 207 -5.49 6.53 16.03
N ASN A 208 -5.75 5.48 16.84
CA ASN A 208 -6.60 5.55 18.03
C ASN A 208 -7.97 6.20 17.75
N LEU A 209 -8.55 5.82 16.60
CA LEU A 209 -9.84 6.29 16.10
C LEU A 209 -10.72 5.09 15.73
N ASP A 210 -11.99 5.34 15.45
CA ASP A 210 -12.99 4.31 15.14
C ASP A 210 -12.87 3.86 13.68
N TYR A 211 -11.88 3.01 13.40
CA TYR A 211 -11.66 2.45 12.08
C TYR A 211 -12.74 1.43 11.70
N LYS A 212 -13.33 1.59 10.52
CA LYS A 212 -14.50 0.81 10.08
C LYS A 212 -14.22 -0.18 8.95
N GLY A 213 -13.07 -0.12 8.28
CA GLY A 213 -12.71 -1.08 7.24
C GLY A 213 -11.96 -0.48 6.05
N THR A 214 -11.66 -1.34 5.06
CA THR A 214 -10.93 -0.99 3.84
C THR A 214 -11.60 -1.52 2.58
N VAL A 215 -11.62 -0.70 1.52
CA VAL A 215 -11.86 -1.14 0.15
C VAL A 215 -10.58 -0.99 -0.67
N ALA A 216 -9.98 -2.09 -1.09
CA ALA A 216 -8.77 -2.09 -1.91
C ALA A 216 -9.08 -2.56 -3.34
N VAL A 217 -8.51 -1.89 -4.34
CA VAL A 217 -8.68 -2.23 -5.75
C VAL A 217 -7.33 -2.56 -6.36
N ALA A 218 -7.23 -3.73 -7.00
CA ALA A 218 -5.99 -4.24 -7.59
C ALA A 218 -4.74 -4.00 -6.72
N PRO A 219 -4.76 -4.39 -5.42
CA PRO A 219 -3.69 -4.04 -4.48
C PRO A 219 -2.36 -4.65 -4.92
N ALA A 220 -1.34 -3.80 -5.09
CA ALA A 220 0.02 -4.25 -5.37
C ALA A 220 0.48 -5.21 -4.26
N SER A 221 0.74 -6.46 -4.61
CA SER A 221 1.05 -7.53 -3.64
C SER A 221 1.89 -8.60 -4.31
N HIS A 222 2.58 -9.43 -3.52
CA HIS A 222 3.44 -10.50 -4.05
C HIS A 222 4.35 -10.01 -5.19
N LEU A 223 5.06 -8.89 -4.98
CA LEU A 223 5.78 -8.18 -6.05
C LEU A 223 6.80 -9.08 -6.78
N GLY A 224 7.46 -10.00 -6.06
CA GLY A 224 8.37 -10.99 -6.68
C GLY A 224 7.67 -11.93 -7.68
N LEU A 225 6.40 -12.29 -7.40
CA LEU A 225 5.56 -13.05 -8.33
C LEU A 225 5.20 -12.20 -9.55
N ILE A 226 4.82 -10.93 -9.35
CA ILE A 226 4.51 -10.01 -10.45
C ILE A 226 5.72 -9.86 -11.38
N LEU A 227 6.90 -9.60 -10.82
CA LEU A 227 8.14 -9.46 -11.59
C LEU A 227 8.44 -10.74 -12.38
N SER A 228 8.44 -11.91 -11.71
CA SER A 228 8.76 -13.18 -12.35
C SER A 228 7.73 -13.59 -13.41
N ALA A 229 6.44 -13.46 -13.11
CA ALA A 229 5.36 -13.81 -14.04
C ALA A 229 5.32 -12.86 -15.24
N GLY A 230 5.56 -11.57 -15.01
CA GLY A 230 5.69 -10.58 -16.07
C GLY A 230 6.80 -10.93 -17.05
N GLU A 231 7.99 -11.29 -16.54
CA GLU A 231 9.11 -11.72 -17.39
C GLU A 231 8.74 -12.92 -18.28
N LEU A 232 8.12 -13.94 -17.68
CA LEU A 232 7.71 -15.15 -18.38
C LEU A 232 6.59 -14.93 -19.39
N SER A 233 5.69 -13.97 -19.13
CA SER A 233 4.51 -13.72 -19.96
C SER A 233 4.83 -13.31 -21.40
N VAL A 234 6.01 -12.72 -21.63
CA VAL A 234 6.45 -12.19 -22.93
C VAL A 234 7.81 -12.74 -23.39
N ALA A 235 8.37 -13.73 -22.69
CA ALA A 235 9.72 -14.27 -22.97
C ALA A 235 9.92 -14.69 -24.45
N ASN A 236 8.87 -15.22 -25.09
CA ASN A 236 8.89 -15.65 -26.49
C ASN A 236 8.05 -14.75 -27.42
N ALA A 237 7.66 -13.57 -26.96
CA ALA A 237 6.85 -12.64 -27.72
C ALA A 237 7.72 -11.72 -28.60
N PRO A 238 7.17 -11.11 -29.68
CA PRO A 238 7.91 -10.11 -30.45
C PRO A 238 8.17 -8.84 -29.62
N PRO A 239 9.18 -8.02 -29.97
CA PRO A 239 9.53 -6.80 -29.25
C PRO A 239 8.34 -5.86 -28.99
N ALA A 240 7.39 -5.76 -29.93
CA ALA A 240 6.18 -4.94 -29.78
C ALA A 240 5.31 -5.33 -28.56
N LYS A 241 5.36 -6.59 -28.11
CA LYS A 241 4.68 -7.07 -26.89
C LYS A 241 5.61 -7.08 -25.68
N GLN A 242 6.91 -7.32 -25.89
CA GLN A 242 7.89 -7.33 -24.81
C GLN A 242 8.11 -5.93 -24.21
N ILE A 243 8.29 -4.92 -25.06
CA ILE A 243 8.67 -3.56 -24.61
C ILE A 243 7.70 -3.00 -23.58
N PRO A 244 6.36 -3.00 -23.78
CA PRO A 244 5.44 -2.44 -22.78
C PRO A 244 5.52 -3.16 -21.42
N VAL A 245 5.65 -4.48 -21.43
CA VAL A 245 5.75 -5.29 -20.20
C VAL A 245 7.09 -5.05 -19.51
N TYR A 246 8.20 -5.22 -20.24
CA TYR A 246 9.54 -5.05 -19.70
C TYR A 246 9.82 -3.63 -19.20
N ALA A 247 9.37 -2.61 -19.93
CA ALA A 247 9.50 -1.23 -19.47
C ALA A 247 8.71 -1.00 -18.17
N SER A 248 7.50 -1.57 -18.05
CA SER A 248 6.71 -1.48 -16.82
C SER A 248 7.39 -2.19 -15.64
N LEU A 249 7.93 -3.40 -15.85
CA LEU A 249 8.65 -4.14 -14.82
C LEU A 249 9.92 -3.41 -14.37
N ASP A 250 10.68 -2.85 -15.31
CA ASP A 250 11.89 -2.06 -15.02
C ASP A 250 11.54 -0.76 -14.29
N THR A 251 10.43 -0.11 -14.64
CA THR A 251 9.91 1.09 -13.95
C THR A 251 9.63 0.79 -12.49
N PHE A 252 8.82 -0.23 -12.19
CA PHE A 252 8.50 -0.56 -10.80
C PHE A 252 9.72 -1.05 -10.03
N THR A 253 10.62 -1.80 -10.68
CA THR A 253 11.87 -2.24 -10.06
C THR A 253 12.77 -1.04 -9.70
N ALA A 254 12.83 -0.02 -10.57
CA ALA A 254 13.58 1.21 -10.30
C ALA A 254 12.96 2.03 -9.17
N LEU A 255 11.63 2.16 -9.11
CA LEU A 255 10.93 2.84 -8.01
C LEU A 255 11.12 2.10 -6.67
N ILE A 256 11.04 0.76 -6.66
CA ILE A 256 11.35 -0.05 -5.47
C ILE A 256 12.81 0.20 -5.04
N THR A 257 13.74 0.22 -5.99
CA THR A 257 15.16 0.48 -5.70
C THR A 257 15.36 1.86 -5.08
N ALA A 258 14.69 2.89 -5.61
CA ALA A 258 14.72 4.25 -5.08
C ALA A 258 14.17 4.30 -3.64
N GLY A 259 13.01 3.68 -3.38
CA GLY A 259 12.43 3.64 -2.05
C GLY A 259 13.26 2.86 -1.02
N LEU A 260 13.93 1.78 -1.44
CA LEU A 260 14.84 1.03 -0.57
C LEU A 260 16.08 1.83 -0.18
N ARG A 261 16.54 2.74 -1.03
CA ARG A 261 17.75 3.54 -0.78
C ARG A 261 17.61 4.50 0.40
N ASP A 262 16.39 4.85 0.80
CA ASP A 262 16.14 5.70 1.98
C ASP A 262 16.78 5.14 3.25
N THR A 263 16.52 3.86 3.55
CA THR A 263 17.09 3.16 4.71
C THR A 263 18.35 2.35 4.36
N ASN A 264 18.70 2.28 3.08
CA ASN A 264 19.83 1.49 2.57
C ASN A 264 20.68 2.32 1.59
N PRO A 265 21.40 3.37 2.04
CA PRO A 265 22.13 4.29 1.15
C PRO A 265 23.26 3.61 0.36
N ASN A 266 23.70 2.43 0.78
CA ASN A 266 24.70 1.61 0.08
C ASN A 266 24.13 0.79 -1.09
N LEU A 267 22.80 0.68 -1.20
CA LEU A 267 22.16 0.00 -2.34
C LEU A 267 22.30 0.87 -3.58
N THR A 268 22.97 0.38 -4.63
CA THR A 268 23.19 1.13 -5.87
C THR A 268 22.43 0.53 -7.04
N TYR A 269 21.98 1.37 -7.99
CA TYR A 269 21.20 0.88 -9.15
C TYR A 269 21.94 -0.15 -10.01
N ASN A 270 23.28 -0.10 -10.07
CA ASN A 270 24.07 -1.10 -10.80
C ASN A 270 24.11 -2.49 -10.14
N GLN A 271 23.65 -2.63 -8.88
CA GLN A 271 23.40 -3.94 -8.26
C GLN A 271 22.08 -4.56 -8.74
N ILE A 272 21.15 -3.72 -9.24
CA ILE A 272 19.81 -4.11 -9.66
C ILE A 272 19.69 -4.18 -11.19
N PHE A 273 20.35 -3.27 -11.91
CA PHE A 273 20.29 -3.11 -13.36
C PHE A 273 21.68 -3.21 -13.97
N LYS A 274 21.77 -3.86 -15.14
CA LYS A 274 22.98 -3.89 -15.98
C LYS A 274 23.16 -2.53 -16.66
N SER A 275 24.40 -2.11 -16.88
CA SER A 275 24.68 -0.86 -17.58
C SER A 275 24.40 -0.96 -19.09
N PRO A 276 23.83 0.08 -19.75
CA PRO A 276 23.53 1.43 -19.23
C PRO A 276 22.11 1.60 -18.65
N THR A 277 21.34 0.53 -18.46
CA THR A 277 19.95 0.63 -17.93
C THR A 277 19.91 1.13 -16.48
N ASP A 278 20.97 0.90 -15.71
CA ASP A 278 21.15 1.47 -14.37
C ASP A 278 21.11 3.00 -14.36
N GLN A 279 21.58 3.66 -15.42
CA GLN A 279 21.52 5.12 -15.56
C GLN A 279 20.10 5.62 -15.80
N ILE A 280 19.27 4.86 -16.50
CA ILE A 280 17.84 5.18 -16.66
C ILE A 280 17.13 4.97 -15.32
N ALA A 281 17.43 3.86 -14.62
CA ALA A 281 16.81 3.54 -13.34
C ALA A 281 17.08 4.60 -12.26
N GLN A 282 18.27 5.21 -12.24
CA GLN A 282 18.61 6.32 -11.35
C GLN A 282 17.65 7.51 -11.46
N ASN A 283 17.01 7.71 -12.61
CA ASN A 283 16.06 8.80 -12.80
C ASN A 283 14.79 8.64 -11.94
N ALA A 284 14.54 7.45 -11.35
CA ALA A 284 13.44 7.22 -10.41
C ALA A 284 13.40 8.21 -9.23
N GLU A 285 14.55 8.75 -8.84
CA GLU A 285 14.66 9.75 -7.76
C GLU A 285 14.37 11.19 -8.25
N THR A 286 14.16 11.40 -9.55
CA THR A 286 14.04 12.75 -10.15
C THR A 286 12.84 12.96 -11.07
N VAL A 287 12.27 11.89 -11.63
CA VAL A 287 11.11 11.97 -12.54
C VAL A 287 9.97 11.07 -12.07
N CYS A 288 8.77 11.36 -12.55
CA CYS A 288 7.57 10.57 -12.23
C CYS A 288 7.47 9.28 -13.05
N TYR A 289 6.62 8.36 -12.56
CA TYR A 289 6.59 6.97 -13.02
C TYR A 289 6.34 6.84 -14.53
N ASP A 290 5.52 7.72 -15.10
CA ASP A 290 5.14 7.76 -16.51
C ASP A 290 6.35 8.14 -17.38
N THR A 291 7.08 9.16 -16.96
CA THR A 291 8.30 9.63 -17.63
C THR A 291 9.39 8.57 -17.54
N LEU A 292 9.56 7.95 -16.37
CA LEU A 292 10.53 6.87 -16.18
C LEU A 292 10.23 5.68 -17.09
N GLY A 293 8.96 5.24 -17.15
CA GLY A 293 8.55 4.15 -18.03
C GLY A 293 8.73 4.45 -19.51
N GLN A 294 8.48 5.70 -19.92
CA GLN A 294 8.78 6.14 -21.28
C GLN A 294 10.29 6.06 -21.59
N GLN A 295 11.17 6.45 -20.65
CA GLN A 295 12.61 6.36 -20.86
C GLN A 295 13.07 4.91 -21.07
N PHE A 296 12.60 3.97 -20.26
CA PHE A 296 12.87 2.54 -20.46
C PHE A 296 12.33 2.04 -21.81
N GLY A 297 11.08 2.35 -22.14
CA GLY A 297 10.44 1.93 -23.39
C GLY A 297 11.17 2.47 -24.63
N VAL A 298 11.58 3.74 -24.61
CA VAL A 298 12.35 4.36 -25.71
C VAL A 298 13.71 3.70 -25.87
N ALA A 299 14.43 3.42 -24.79
CA ALA A 299 15.74 2.77 -24.85
C ALA A 299 15.63 1.35 -25.43
N MET A 300 14.65 0.56 -24.96
CA MET A 300 14.35 -0.77 -25.51
C MET A 300 13.94 -0.69 -26.99
N GLY A 301 13.08 0.26 -27.36
CA GLY A 301 12.63 0.45 -28.74
C GLY A 301 13.79 0.77 -29.69
N LYS A 302 14.73 1.62 -29.27
CA LYS A 302 15.96 1.90 -30.05
C LYS A 302 16.81 0.64 -30.25
N TYR A 303 17.02 -0.15 -29.20
CA TYR A 303 17.76 -1.40 -29.29
C TYR A 303 17.07 -2.39 -30.25
N ALA A 304 15.76 -2.57 -30.11
CA ALA A 304 14.98 -3.46 -30.95
C ALA A 304 14.98 -3.02 -32.43
N ALA A 305 14.94 -1.71 -32.70
CA ALA A 305 15.03 -1.17 -34.07
C ALA A 305 16.38 -1.46 -34.73
N MET A 306 17.48 -1.50 -33.95
CA MET A 306 18.82 -1.80 -34.47
C MET A 306 19.09 -3.30 -34.63
N ASN A 307 18.54 -4.12 -33.74
CA ASN A 307 18.89 -5.54 -33.64
C ASN A 307 17.77 -6.50 -34.10
N GLY A 308 16.55 -6.01 -34.32
CA GLY A 308 15.37 -6.82 -34.62
C GLY A 308 14.83 -7.64 -33.45
N THR A 309 15.44 -7.54 -32.27
CA THR A 309 15.12 -8.31 -31.06
C THR A 309 15.46 -7.52 -29.79
N LEU A 310 14.90 -7.89 -28.65
CA LEU A 310 15.37 -7.46 -27.33
C LEU A 310 16.36 -8.45 -26.68
N ASN A 311 16.63 -9.58 -27.33
CA ASN A 311 17.65 -10.51 -26.83
C ASN A 311 19.00 -9.78 -26.71
N GLY A 312 19.60 -9.84 -25.52
CA GLY A 312 20.84 -9.14 -25.20
C GLY A 312 20.69 -7.69 -24.72
N TYR A 313 19.47 -7.12 -24.69
CA TYR A 313 19.26 -5.81 -24.08
C TYR A 313 19.55 -5.88 -22.57
N PRO A 314 20.42 -5.00 -22.02
CA PRO A 314 20.92 -5.14 -20.64
C PRO A 314 19.88 -4.67 -19.62
N ARG A 315 18.96 -5.53 -19.20
CA ARG A 315 17.95 -5.21 -18.15
C ARG A 315 18.49 -5.47 -16.74
N THR A 316 17.65 -6.00 -15.85
CA THR A 316 18.01 -6.32 -14.47
C THR A 316 19.17 -7.32 -14.38
N VAL A 317 19.90 -7.25 -13.27
CA VAL A 317 20.97 -8.20 -12.91
C VAL A 317 20.34 -9.52 -12.49
N ASP A 318 20.87 -10.63 -13.00
CA ASP A 318 20.37 -11.96 -12.64
C ASP A 318 20.50 -12.17 -11.13
N GLY A 319 19.40 -12.58 -10.48
CA GLY A 319 19.39 -12.80 -9.02
C GLY A 319 19.27 -11.54 -8.17
N PHE A 320 19.01 -10.34 -8.72
CA PHE A 320 18.85 -9.12 -7.92
C PHE A 320 17.78 -9.25 -6.82
N MET A 321 16.71 -10.02 -7.05
CA MET A 321 15.66 -10.29 -6.05
C MET A 321 16.16 -11.10 -4.83
N SER A 322 17.34 -11.73 -4.94
CA SER A 322 17.99 -12.45 -3.83
C SER A 322 18.95 -11.58 -3.01
N LEU A 323 19.20 -10.32 -3.41
CA LEU A 323 19.94 -9.38 -2.58
C LEU A 323 19.21 -9.21 -1.23
N PRO A 324 19.89 -9.25 -0.07
CA PRO A 324 19.23 -9.32 1.23
C PRO A 324 18.17 -8.24 1.47
N VAL A 325 18.47 -6.99 1.11
CA VAL A 325 17.51 -5.86 1.24
C VAL A 325 16.29 -6.02 0.35
N VAL A 326 16.48 -6.45 -0.91
CA VAL A 326 15.39 -6.65 -1.87
C VAL A 326 14.54 -7.83 -1.44
N LYS A 327 15.17 -8.94 -1.02
CA LYS A 327 14.46 -10.14 -0.57
C LYS A 327 13.60 -9.85 0.66
N THR A 328 14.15 -9.18 1.68
CA THR A 328 13.39 -8.80 2.87
C THR A 328 12.19 -7.92 2.50
N PHE A 329 12.39 -6.96 1.59
CA PHE A 329 11.30 -6.11 1.13
C PHE A 329 10.19 -6.88 0.41
N LEU A 330 10.55 -7.76 -0.53
CA LEU A 330 9.60 -8.56 -1.30
C LEU A 330 8.82 -9.54 -0.42
N ASP A 331 9.48 -10.15 0.57
CA ASP A 331 8.86 -11.21 1.38
C ASP A 331 8.09 -10.67 2.60
N LYS A 332 8.47 -9.48 3.09
CA LYS A 332 7.96 -8.93 4.35
C LYS A 332 7.47 -7.50 4.20
N ASP A 333 8.35 -6.55 3.90
CA ASP A 333 8.04 -5.12 4.12
C ASP A 333 6.97 -4.58 3.15
N SER A 334 6.79 -5.23 2.00
CA SER A 334 5.75 -4.90 1.02
C SER A 334 4.45 -5.71 1.18
N GLN A 335 4.43 -6.76 2.01
CA GLN A 335 3.35 -7.76 2.02
C GLN A 335 2.24 -7.45 3.03
N ALA A 336 1.04 -7.20 2.50
CA ALA A 336 -0.17 -7.00 3.31
C ALA A 336 -0.83 -8.32 3.74
N LEU A 337 -1.70 -8.20 4.73
CA LEU A 337 -2.55 -9.23 5.31
C LEU A 337 -1.80 -10.43 5.92
N GLN A 338 -0.58 -10.20 6.40
CA GLN A 338 0.20 -11.16 7.21
C GLN A 338 -0.18 -11.13 8.71
N VAL A 339 -1.36 -10.60 9.05
CA VAL A 339 -1.93 -10.54 10.39
C VAL A 339 -3.46 -10.64 10.30
N GLN A 340 -4.12 -11.03 11.39
CA GLN A 340 -5.58 -11.06 11.43
C GLN A 340 -6.16 -9.64 11.48
N ILE A 341 -7.01 -9.30 10.50
CA ILE A 341 -7.83 -8.09 10.49
C ILE A 341 -9.28 -8.45 10.81
N LYS A 342 -9.84 -7.75 11.79
CA LYS A 342 -11.21 -8.00 12.28
C LYS A 342 -12.26 -7.07 11.67
N THR A 343 -11.84 -5.93 11.15
CA THR A 343 -12.71 -5.01 10.42
C THR A 343 -12.93 -5.49 8.99
N PRO A 344 -14.07 -5.13 8.36
CA PRO A 344 -14.34 -5.47 6.97
C PRO A 344 -13.22 -5.11 5.99
N ILE A 345 -12.93 -6.02 5.06
CA ILE A 345 -12.07 -5.80 3.90
C ILE A 345 -12.83 -6.22 2.64
N THR A 346 -12.92 -5.33 1.67
CA THR A 346 -13.35 -5.66 0.30
C THR A 346 -12.17 -5.50 -0.65
N ILE A 347 -11.94 -6.48 -1.53
CA ILE A 347 -10.94 -6.42 -2.60
C ILE A 347 -11.62 -6.55 -3.96
N TYR A 348 -11.39 -5.59 -4.85
CA TYR A 348 -11.76 -5.66 -6.26
C TYR A 348 -10.54 -6.03 -7.11
N GLN A 349 -10.68 -6.99 -8.03
CA GLN A 349 -9.60 -7.38 -8.94
C GLN A 349 -10.11 -7.67 -10.35
N GLY A 350 -9.36 -7.18 -11.34
CA GLY A 350 -9.58 -7.52 -12.73
C GLY A 350 -8.86 -8.80 -13.17
N GLY A 351 -9.54 -9.66 -13.92
CA GLY A 351 -8.95 -10.86 -14.50
C GLY A 351 -8.08 -10.57 -15.74
N ALA A 352 -8.29 -9.44 -16.39
CA ALA A 352 -7.47 -8.94 -17.50
C ALA A 352 -6.39 -7.95 -17.03
N ASP A 353 -6.18 -7.82 -15.72
CA ASP A 353 -5.14 -6.96 -15.16
C ASP A 353 -3.74 -7.48 -15.49
N THR A 354 -2.99 -6.68 -16.26
CA THR A 354 -1.60 -6.99 -16.65
C THR A 354 -0.56 -6.27 -15.80
N THR A 355 -0.98 -5.41 -14.87
CA THR A 355 -0.10 -4.63 -13.99
C THR A 355 0.04 -5.31 -12.63
N VAL A 356 -1.10 -5.68 -12.03
CA VAL A 356 -1.20 -6.54 -10.85
C VAL A 356 -1.99 -7.77 -11.27
N PRO A 357 -1.33 -8.80 -11.85
CA PRO A 357 -2.01 -10.00 -12.32
C PRO A 357 -2.85 -10.64 -11.22
N ILE A 358 -4.05 -11.12 -11.56
CA ILE A 358 -5.00 -11.72 -10.61
C ILE A 358 -4.38 -12.84 -9.76
N VAL A 359 -3.35 -13.54 -10.26
CA VAL A 359 -2.62 -14.56 -9.49
C VAL A 359 -1.91 -13.99 -8.25
N ALA A 360 -1.43 -12.75 -8.28
CA ALA A 360 -0.84 -12.07 -7.13
C ALA A 360 -1.90 -11.76 -6.07
N THR A 361 -3.06 -11.25 -6.51
CA THR A 361 -4.18 -10.95 -5.60
C THR A 361 -4.85 -12.22 -5.06
N ASN A 362 -4.86 -13.31 -5.83
CA ASN A 362 -5.28 -14.63 -5.34
C ASN A 362 -4.34 -15.12 -4.24
N ALA A 363 -3.03 -14.95 -4.39
CA ALA A 363 -2.05 -15.29 -3.35
C ALA A 363 -2.24 -14.40 -2.10
N LEU A 364 -2.48 -13.09 -2.27
CA LEU A 364 -2.83 -12.18 -1.17
C LEU A 364 -4.09 -12.64 -0.41
N ASN A 365 -5.15 -13.02 -1.13
CA ASN A 365 -6.38 -13.51 -0.52
C ASN A 365 -6.16 -14.84 0.23
N ALA A 366 -5.32 -15.73 -0.29
CA ALA A 366 -4.93 -16.95 0.41
C ALA A 366 -4.13 -16.65 1.69
N THR A 367 -3.19 -15.70 1.66
CA THR A 367 -2.45 -15.24 2.84
C THR A 367 -3.42 -14.67 3.88
N ALA A 368 -4.37 -13.81 3.47
CA ALA A 368 -5.38 -13.27 4.37
C ALA A 368 -6.18 -14.37 5.09
N GLN A 369 -6.65 -15.38 4.34
CA GLN A 369 -7.37 -16.53 4.90
C GLN A 369 -6.51 -17.34 5.88
N ALA A 370 -5.23 -17.56 5.58
CA ALA A 370 -4.30 -18.27 6.45
C ALA A 370 -4.08 -17.55 7.81
N PHE A 371 -4.15 -16.22 7.82
CA PHE A 371 -4.09 -15.40 9.04
C PHE A 371 -5.48 -15.15 9.67
N GLY A 372 -6.54 -15.77 9.17
CA GLY A 372 -7.89 -15.65 9.73
C GLY A 372 -8.60 -14.32 9.42
N THR A 373 -8.14 -13.60 8.39
CA THR A 373 -8.77 -12.39 7.87
C THR A 373 -9.81 -12.78 6.81
N GLN A 374 -11.03 -12.27 6.96
CA GLN A 374 -12.09 -12.44 5.96
C GLN A 374 -12.05 -11.29 4.95
N VAL A 375 -12.03 -11.65 3.67
CA VAL A 375 -12.03 -10.70 2.55
C VAL A 375 -13.26 -10.94 1.69
N ASN A 376 -14.04 -9.89 1.45
CA ASN A 376 -15.03 -9.88 0.39
C ASN A 376 -14.30 -9.67 -0.96
N TYR A 377 -14.01 -10.76 -1.66
CA TYR A 377 -13.17 -10.74 -2.86
C TYR A 377 -14.03 -10.75 -4.13
N ILE A 378 -14.08 -9.60 -4.81
CA ILE A 378 -14.89 -9.35 -6.00
C ILE A 378 -13.99 -9.35 -7.22
N THR A 379 -14.31 -10.18 -8.21
CA THR A 379 -13.51 -10.31 -9.43
C THR A 379 -14.37 -10.24 -10.68
N ASN A 380 -13.78 -9.78 -11.78
CA ASN A 380 -14.40 -9.85 -13.10
C ASN A 380 -13.34 -10.16 -14.16
N PRO A 381 -13.54 -11.18 -15.02
CA PRO A 381 -12.60 -11.53 -16.08
C PRO A 381 -12.30 -10.40 -17.07
N SER A 382 -13.24 -9.47 -17.31
CA SER A 382 -13.08 -8.42 -18.32
C SER A 382 -12.46 -7.13 -17.79
N TRP A 383 -12.40 -6.94 -16.46
CA TRP A 383 -11.74 -5.77 -15.91
C TRP A 383 -10.22 -5.90 -16.06
N ASP A 384 -9.60 -4.86 -16.58
CA ASP A 384 -8.17 -4.60 -16.52
C ASP A 384 -7.80 -3.82 -15.24
N HIS A 385 -6.53 -3.41 -15.13
CA HIS A 385 -6.02 -2.70 -13.96
C HIS A 385 -6.80 -1.41 -13.64
N ASN A 386 -7.26 -0.68 -14.67
CA ASN A 386 -7.89 0.62 -14.51
C ASN A 386 -9.40 0.51 -14.41
N THR A 387 -10.01 -0.37 -15.20
CA THR A 387 -11.47 -0.59 -15.24
C THR A 387 -11.97 -1.31 -14.00
N ALA A 388 -11.13 -2.11 -13.32
CA ALA A 388 -11.43 -2.62 -11.98
C ALA A 388 -11.75 -1.48 -10.99
N TYR A 389 -11.12 -0.32 -11.17
CA TYR A 389 -11.40 0.90 -10.42
C TYR A 389 -12.52 1.74 -11.07
N ALA A 390 -12.30 2.21 -12.30
CA ALA A 390 -13.13 3.22 -12.94
C ALA A 390 -14.58 2.79 -13.17
N LEU A 391 -14.83 1.49 -13.43
CA LEU A 391 -16.19 0.95 -13.62
C LEU A 391 -16.89 0.61 -12.29
N ASN A 392 -16.16 0.60 -11.18
CA ASN A 392 -16.66 0.22 -9.86
C ASN A 392 -16.70 1.37 -8.86
N ILE A 393 -16.45 2.62 -9.28
CA ILE A 393 -16.47 3.79 -8.36
C ILE A 393 -17.75 3.82 -7.52
N ASP A 394 -18.93 3.58 -8.13
CA ASP A 394 -20.19 3.57 -7.38
C ASP A 394 -20.27 2.43 -6.36
N ASN A 395 -19.76 1.24 -6.70
CA ASN A 395 -19.73 0.10 -5.79
C ASN A 395 -18.74 0.33 -4.64
N ILE A 396 -17.54 0.84 -4.94
CA ILE A 396 -16.51 1.20 -3.97
C ILE A 396 -17.03 2.23 -2.97
N VAL A 397 -17.74 3.26 -3.46
CA VAL A 397 -18.36 4.28 -2.61
C VAL A 397 -19.48 3.67 -1.75
N ALA A 398 -20.27 2.75 -2.29
CA ALA A 398 -21.33 2.06 -1.54
C ALA A 398 -20.76 1.19 -0.41
N ASP A 399 -19.70 0.42 -0.68
CA ASP A 399 -19.03 -0.42 0.32
C ASP A 399 -18.46 0.43 1.46
N ALA A 400 -17.75 1.52 1.12
CA ALA A 400 -17.21 2.44 2.11
C ALA A 400 -18.31 3.09 2.97
N LYS A 401 -19.44 3.46 2.34
CA LYS A 401 -20.62 3.98 3.05
C LYS A 401 -21.23 2.93 3.99
N GLU A 402 -21.32 1.67 3.57
CA GLU A 402 -21.83 0.58 4.42
C GLU A 402 -20.96 0.41 5.66
N MET A 403 -19.63 0.35 5.48
CA MET A 403 -18.65 0.27 6.58
C MET A 403 -18.82 1.43 7.57
N LEU A 404 -18.92 2.67 7.08
CA LEU A 404 -19.10 3.86 7.93
C LEU A 404 -20.46 3.90 8.65
N SER A 405 -21.46 3.20 8.12
CA SER A 405 -22.80 3.12 8.69
C SER A 405 -22.93 2.03 9.77
N ALA A 406 -21.97 1.10 9.85
CA ALA A 406 -21.92 0.08 10.89
C ALA A 406 -21.81 0.73 12.28
N ARG A 407 -22.56 0.18 13.24
CA ARG A 407 -22.64 0.70 14.61
C ARG A 407 -21.31 0.54 15.33
#